data_AF-A0A6G3D5T9-F1
#
_entry.id   AF-A0A6G3D5T9-F1
#
_cell.length_a   1.000
_cell.length_b   1.000
_cell.length_c   1.000
_cell.angle_alpha   90.00
_cell.angle_beta   90.00
_cell.angle_gamma   90.00
#
_symmetry.space_group_name_H-M   'P 1'
#
loop_
_entity.id
_entity.type
_entity.pdbx_description
1 polymer ?
#
loop_
_entity_poly.entity_id
_entity_poly.type
_entity_poly.pdbx_seq_one_letter_code
_entity_poly.pdbx_strand_id
1 'polypeptide(L)'
;MHATTLPSGIRAGMRGPHPPMTDQTGQTRQPRPLRWRAAATAALVAAALTATVTPSVAAPAQTPPVSVPAAAAADVDYETWQRDCRAVMDAALPYLEDRIADTAPGEKQAIVLDIDNTSLETDYGFSYPQPANRPVLEVAQYAQEHGVALFFVTARPGIIEAPTEWNLAHAGYESSGLYVRGFLDLFKDVAEYKTEQRAEIESKGYTIIANIGNSATDLSGGHAEKTFKLPDYDGQLS
;
A
#
# COMPACT_ATOMS: atom_id res chain seq x y z
N MET A 1 -41.58 -27.12 -46.98
CA MET A 1 -43.05 -27.00 -46.81
C MET A 1 -43.39 -27.33 -45.36
N HIS A 2 -44.58 -26.92 -44.88
CA HIS A 2 -45.08 -27.03 -43.50
C HIS A 2 -44.43 -26.13 -42.43
N ALA A 3 -45.26 -25.26 -41.86
CA ALA A 3 -45.19 -24.76 -40.48
C ALA A 3 -45.99 -25.77 -39.57
N THR A 4 -46.34 -25.58 -38.29
CA THR A 4 -46.60 -24.42 -37.39
C THR A 4 -46.65 -24.99 -35.93
N THR A 5 -46.73 -24.32 -34.76
CA THR A 5 -46.97 -22.92 -34.31
C THR A 5 -46.36 -22.73 -32.90
N LEU A 6 -46.18 -21.48 -32.43
CA LEU A 6 -46.12 -21.14 -31.00
C LEU A 6 -47.53 -21.10 -30.35
N PRO A 7 -47.61 -21.05 -29.01
CA PRO A 7 -48.42 -20.00 -28.39
C PRO A 7 -47.70 -19.25 -27.26
N SER A 8 -48.19 -18.05 -26.94
CA SER A 8 -47.70 -17.19 -25.84
C SER A 8 -48.67 -17.21 -24.65
N GLY A 9 -48.18 -16.93 -23.44
CA GLY A 9 -48.95 -16.94 -22.20
C GLY A 9 -48.58 -15.80 -21.26
N ILE A 10 -49.44 -14.77 -21.17
CA ILE A 10 -49.27 -13.60 -20.29
C ILE A 10 -49.97 -13.84 -18.96
N ARG A 11 -49.38 -13.41 -17.84
CA ARG A 11 -50.13 -13.00 -16.64
C ARG A 11 -49.38 -11.98 -15.79
N ALA A 12 -50.06 -10.88 -15.47
CA ALA A 12 -49.63 -9.91 -14.47
C ALA A 12 -50.36 -10.16 -13.13
N GLY A 13 -49.74 -9.73 -12.03
CA GLY A 13 -50.33 -9.74 -10.68
C GLY A 13 -50.03 -8.40 -9.98
N MET A 14 -50.93 -7.94 -9.11
CA MET A 14 -50.92 -6.55 -8.63
C MET A 14 -51.35 -6.44 -7.15
N ARG A 15 -50.74 -5.47 -6.44
CA ARG A 15 -51.17 -4.84 -5.15
C ARG A 15 -51.00 -5.64 -3.84
N GLY A 16 -50.51 -4.92 -2.83
CA GLY A 16 -50.60 -5.20 -1.39
C GLY A 16 -49.97 -4.04 -0.57
N PRO A 17 -50.72 -3.27 0.24
CA PRO A 17 -50.20 -2.09 0.97
C PRO A 17 -49.93 -2.31 2.47
N HIS A 18 -49.29 -1.32 3.12
CA HIS A 18 -48.98 -1.24 4.57
C HIS A 18 -50.22 -1.34 5.50
N PRO A 19 -50.00 -1.70 6.79
CA PRO A 19 -49.94 -0.70 7.89
C PRO A 19 -48.92 -1.08 9.00
N PRO A 20 -48.88 -0.43 10.20
CA PRO A 20 -48.54 0.98 10.43
C PRO A 20 -47.50 1.21 11.57
N MET A 21 -47.26 2.50 11.87
CA MET A 21 -46.44 3.09 12.94
C MET A 21 -46.44 2.40 14.32
N THR A 22 -45.29 2.52 15.00
CA THR A 22 -45.26 2.96 16.42
C THR A 22 -44.43 4.23 16.54
N ASP A 23 -44.84 5.11 17.46
CA ASP A 23 -44.25 6.41 17.79
C ASP A 23 -43.42 6.32 19.08
N GLN A 24 -42.33 7.09 19.19
CA GLN A 24 -42.05 7.85 20.41
C GLN A 24 -40.93 8.90 20.25
N THR A 25 -41.29 10.13 20.61
CA THR A 25 -40.52 11.11 21.41
C THR A 25 -39.04 10.77 21.73
N GLY A 26 -38.05 11.62 21.50
CA GLY A 26 -38.08 13.09 21.39
C GLY A 26 -37.85 13.75 22.74
N GLN A 27 -36.60 14.13 23.05
CA GLN A 27 -36.29 14.96 24.21
C GLN A 27 -35.03 15.81 23.99
N THR A 28 -35.19 17.14 24.08
CA THR A 28 -34.09 18.11 23.99
C THR A 28 -33.95 18.89 25.29
N ARG A 29 -32.72 19.03 25.81
CA ARG A 29 -32.27 20.08 26.73
C ARG A 29 -30.73 20.04 26.83
N GLN A 30 -30.01 20.93 26.15
CA GLN A 30 -29.74 22.34 26.53
C GLN A 30 -28.67 22.46 27.65
N PRO A 31 -27.48 23.01 27.36
CA PRO A 31 -26.43 23.23 28.36
C PRO A 31 -26.77 24.39 29.30
N ARG A 32 -26.08 24.50 30.45
CA ARG A 32 -26.18 25.66 31.35
C ARG A 32 -24.81 26.29 31.62
N PRO A 33 -24.70 27.63 31.78
CA PRO A 33 -23.43 28.32 31.58
C PRO A 33 -22.79 28.92 32.85
N LEU A 34 -21.51 29.27 32.68
CA LEU A 34 -20.73 30.35 33.32
C LEU A 34 -21.33 31.14 34.50
N ARG A 35 -20.55 31.17 35.59
CA ARG A 35 -20.41 32.27 36.56
C ARG A 35 -18.91 32.39 36.83
N TRP A 36 -18.15 33.45 36.52
CA TRP A 36 -18.32 34.92 36.64
C TRP A 36 -18.53 35.44 38.06
N ARG A 37 -17.77 36.51 38.37
CA ARG A 37 -17.63 37.28 39.63
C ARG A 37 -16.49 36.81 40.55
N ALA A 38 -15.66 37.69 41.13
CA ALA A 38 -15.56 39.16 40.96
C ALA A 38 -14.12 39.66 41.15
N ALA A 39 -13.85 40.87 40.67
CA ALA A 39 -12.61 41.58 41.00
C ALA A 39 -12.63 42.11 42.44
N ALA A 40 -11.44 42.20 43.05
CA ALA A 40 -11.17 43.01 44.23
C ALA A 40 -10.00 43.95 43.91
N THR A 41 -10.14 45.22 44.28
CA THR A 41 -9.15 46.29 44.03
C THR A 41 -8.43 46.70 45.32
N ALA A 42 -7.41 47.56 45.14
CA ALA A 42 -6.43 48.06 46.12
C ALA A 42 -5.23 47.11 46.38
N ALA A 43 -4.01 47.62 46.61
CA ALA A 43 -3.59 49.02 46.73
C ALA A 43 -2.42 49.38 45.79
N LEU A 44 -2.37 50.63 45.34
CA LEU A 44 -1.21 51.18 44.63
C LEU A 44 -0.13 51.59 45.66
N VAL A 45 1.03 50.94 45.60
CA VAL A 45 2.25 51.38 46.29
C VAL A 45 3.29 51.74 45.22
N ALA A 46 3.54 53.03 45.05
CA ALA A 46 4.44 53.54 44.01
C ALA A 46 5.91 53.42 44.45
N ALA A 47 6.51 52.24 44.26
CA ALA A 47 7.96 52.04 44.37
C ALA A 47 8.65 52.51 43.08
N ALA A 48 9.43 53.59 43.16
CA ALA A 48 10.16 54.14 42.01
C ALA A 48 11.40 53.30 41.67
N LEU A 49 11.23 52.32 40.79
CA LEU A 49 12.34 51.52 40.23
C LEU A 49 12.96 52.26 39.02
N THR A 50 14.24 52.65 39.14
CA THR A 50 15.03 53.22 38.05
C THR A 50 15.44 52.14 37.05
N ALA A 51 14.55 51.82 36.11
CA ALA A 51 14.83 50.86 35.04
C ALA A 51 15.78 51.45 33.99
N THR A 52 17.03 50.96 33.94
CA THR A 52 17.96 51.25 32.85
C THR A 52 17.55 50.47 31.60
N VAL A 53 16.91 51.15 30.64
CA VAL A 53 16.51 50.52 29.37
C VAL A 53 17.74 50.33 28.49
N THR A 54 18.25 49.11 28.42
CA THR A 54 19.18 48.70 27.37
C THR A 54 18.40 48.32 26.10
N PRO A 55 18.79 48.79 24.90
CA PRO A 55 18.14 48.40 23.66
C PRO A 55 18.51 46.95 23.33
N SER A 56 17.57 46.03 23.52
CA SER A 56 17.74 44.63 23.09
C SER A 56 17.66 44.55 21.56
N VAL A 57 18.80 44.33 20.91
CA VAL A 57 18.84 44.01 19.48
C VAL A 57 18.29 42.60 19.31
N ALA A 58 17.17 42.47 18.59
CA ALA A 58 16.59 41.16 18.30
C ALA A 58 17.58 40.31 17.49
N ALA A 59 17.93 39.14 18.01
CA ALA A 59 18.73 38.16 17.28
C ALA A 59 17.95 37.68 16.04
N PRO A 60 18.62 37.41 14.90
CA PRO A 60 17.96 36.85 13.73
C PRO A 60 17.37 35.48 14.07
N ALA A 61 16.10 35.27 13.70
CA ALA A 61 15.42 34.00 13.93
C ALA A 61 16.15 32.88 13.17
N GLN A 62 16.69 31.92 13.90
CA GLN A 62 17.28 30.72 13.31
C GLN A 62 16.14 29.88 12.73
N THR A 63 16.13 29.70 11.41
CA THR A 63 15.29 28.68 10.77
C THR A 63 15.70 27.31 11.31
N PRO A 64 14.76 26.51 11.84
CA PRO A 64 15.09 25.15 12.28
C PRO A 64 15.62 24.35 11.09
N PRO A 65 16.61 23.47 11.29
CA PRO A 65 17.11 22.63 10.21
C PRO A 65 15.98 21.73 9.71
N VAL A 66 15.83 21.61 8.39
CA VAL A 66 14.96 20.59 7.79
C VAL A 66 15.62 19.24 8.06
N SER A 67 15.14 18.53 9.07
CA SER A 67 15.51 17.15 9.33
C SER A 67 14.94 16.27 8.24
N VAL A 68 15.71 16.05 7.17
CA VAL A 68 15.50 14.92 6.28
C VAL A 68 15.58 13.67 7.16
N PRO A 69 14.56 12.80 7.20
CA PRO A 69 14.69 11.54 7.90
C PRO A 69 15.79 10.74 7.20
N ALA A 70 16.85 10.41 7.93
CA ALA A 70 17.71 9.32 7.50
C ALA A 70 16.85 8.05 7.50
N ALA A 71 16.96 7.23 6.45
CA ALA A 71 16.40 5.88 6.50
C ALA A 71 16.97 5.19 7.74
N ALA A 72 16.08 4.75 8.63
CA ALA A 72 16.50 3.93 9.75
C ALA A 72 16.79 2.55 9.17
N ALA A 73 18.07 2.19 9.06
CA ALA A 73 18.43 0.81 8.81
C ALA A 73 17.75 -0.04 9.89
N ALA A 74 17.01 -1.07 9.47
CA ALA A 74 16.21 -1.87 10.39
C ALA A 74 17.09 -2.45 11.52
N ASP A 75 16.51 -2.60 12.71
CA ASP A 75 17.19 -3.21 13.86
C ASP A 75 17.47 -4.72 13.66
N VAL A 76 17.00 -5.29 12.54
CA VAL A 76 17.21 -6.68 12.13
C VAL A 76 18.36 -6.79 11.13
N ASP A 77 19.25 -7.75 11.34
CA ASP A 77 20.40 -7.98 10.48
C ASP A 77 20.03 -8.69 9.16
N TYR A 78 20.90 -8.53 8.16
CA TYR A 78 20.72 -9.07 6.81
C TYR A 78 20.62 -10.61 6.76
N GLU A 79 21.35 -11.35 7.61
CA GLU A 79 21.31 -12.82 7.61
C GLU A 79 19.98 -13.33 8.17
N THR A 80 19.46 -12.67 9.23
CA THR A 80 18.12 -12.89 9.77
C THR A 80 17.05 -12.59 8.71
N TRP A 81 17.10 -11.44 8.05
CA TRP A 81 16.13 -11.06 7.02
C TRP A 81 16.15 -12.02 5.81
N GLN A 82 17.32 -12.37 5.28
CA GLN A 82 17.42 -13.33 4.17
C GLN A 82 16.92 -14.73 4.55
N ARG A 83 17.16 -15.20 5.78
CA ARG A 83 16.61 -16.46 6.30
C ARG A 83 15.08 -16.40 6.41
N ASP A 84 14.54 -15.30 6.89
CA ASP A 84 13.10 -15.15 7.14
C ASP A 84 12.33 -14.96 5.80
N CYS A 85 12.88 -14.19 4.84
CA CYS A 85 12.40 -14.17 3.46
C CYS A 85 12.46 -15.56 2.81
N ARG A 86 13.52 -16.33 3.04
CA ARG A 86 13.61 -17.72 2.57
C ARG A 86 12.50 -18.60 3.15
N ALA A 87 12.22 -18.52 4.45
CA ALA A 87 11.16 -19.33 5.06
C ALA A 87 9.77 -19.09 4.43
N VAL A 88 9.50 -17.88 3.93
CA VAL A 88 8.27 -17.56 3.17
C VAL A 88 8.33 -18.10 1.74
N MET A 89 9.49 -17.98 1.06
CA MET A 89 9.66 -18.43 -0.33
C MET A 89 9.73 -19.96 -0.48
N ASP A 90 10.35 -20.66 0.48
CA ASP A 90 10.33 -22.14 0.56
C ASP A 90 8.89 -22.68 0.78
N ALA A 91 8.00 -21.88 1.38
CA ALA A 91 6.57 -22.18 1.52
C ALA A 91 5.71 -21.68 0.34
N ALA A 92 6.28 -20.83 -0.53
CA ALA A 92 5.62 -20.33 -1.74
C ALA A 92 5.88 -21.23 -2.95
N LEU A 93 7.12 -21.70 -3.11
CA LEU A 93 7.57 -22.46 -4.28
C LEU A 93 6.69 -23.69 -4.57
N PRO A 94 6.38 -24.61 -3.63
CA PRO A 94 5.58 -25.79 -3.96
C PRO A 94 4.17 -25.48 -4.47
N TYR A 95 3.56 -24.37 -4.00
CA TYR A 95 2.27 -23.91 -4.53
C TYR A 95 2.41 -23.33 -5.95
N LEU A 96 3.51 -22.64 -6.25
CA LEU A 96 3.79 -22.17 -7.59
C LEU A 96 4.08 -23.34 -8.53
N GLU A 97 4.89 -24.33 -8.12
CA GLU A 97 5.13 -25.58 -8.85
C GLU A 97 3.79 -26.28 -9.20
N ASP A 98 2.93 -26.53 -8.21
CA ASP A 98 1.61 -27.14 -8.41
C ASP A 98 0.71 -26.31 -9.36
N ARG A 99 0.60 -24.99 -9.15
CA ARG A 99 -0.31 -24.13 -9.93
C ARG A 99 0.20 -23.87 -11.35
N ILE A 100 1.51 -23.82 -11.56
CA ILE A 100 2.12 -23.70 -12.89
C ILE A 100 1.93 -25.01 -13.68
N ALA A 101 2.00 -26.16 -13.02
CA ALA A 101 1.66 -27.45 -13.63
C ALA A 101 0.17 -27.55 -13.99
N ASP A 102 -0.74 -27.04 -13.15
CA ASP A 102 -2.19 -26.95 -13.40
C ASP A 102 -2.58 -25.67 -14.18
N THR A 103 -1.86 -25.39 -15.29
CA THR A 103 -2.15 -24.26 -16.19
C THR A 103 -3.18 -24.63 -17.25
N ALA A 104 -4.24 -23.83 -17.41
CA ALA A 104 -5.32 -24.16 -18.34
C ALA A 104 -4.93 -23.86 -19.81
N PRO A 105 -5.42 -24.61 -20.82
CA PRO A 105 -5.07 -24.37 -22.22
C PRO A 105 -5.41 -22.96 -22.72
N GLY A 106 -4.38 -22.12 -22.91
CA GLY A 106 -4.52 -20.71 -23.29
C GLY A 106 -4.61 -19.71 -22.13
N GLU A 107 -4.45 -20.17 -20.88
CA GLU A 107 -4.24 -19.32 -19.73
C GLU A 107 -2.91 -18.56 -19.85
N LYS A 108 -2.87 -17.33 -19.32
CA LYS A 108 -1.64 -16.55 -19.14
C LYS A 108 -1.43 -16.36 -17.64
N GLN A 109 -0.55 -17.13 -17.04
CA GLN A 109 -0.25 -16.98 -15.62
C GLN A 109 0.66 -15.76 -15.38
N ALA A 110 0.51 -15.12 -14.23
CA ALA A 110 1.35 -14.03 -13.78
C ALA A 110 1.69 -14.12 -12.28
N ILE A 111 2.87 -13.64 -11.91
CA ILE A 111 3.20 -13.26 -10.54
C ILE A 111 3.38 -11.74 -10.43
N VAL A 112 2.99 -11.20 -9.29
CA VAL A 112 3.18 -9.78 -8.95
C VAL A 112 4.11 -9.66 -7.75
N LEU A 113 5.11 -8.80 -7.85
CA LEU A 113 6.03 -8.46 -6.76
C LEU A 113 5.95 -6.97 -6.44
N ASP A 114 6.08 -6.61 -5.16
CA ASP A 114 6.63 -5.28 -4.81
C ASP A 114 8.17 -5.24 -5.02
N ILE A 115 8.78 -4.06 -4.98
CA ILE A 115 10.21 -3.87 -5.17
C ILE A 115 10.98 -3.69 -3.86
N ASP A 116 10.51 -2.85 -2.96
CA ASP A 116 11.32 -2.23 -1.91
C ASP A 116 11.34 -3.12 -0.66
N ASN A 117 12.46 -3.78 -0.41
CA ASN A 117 12.61 -4.90 0.54
C ASN A 117 11.72 -6.13 0.23
N THR A 118 11.05 -6.14 -0.94
CA THR A 118 10.47 -7.34 -1.55
C THR A 118 11.42 -7.94 -2.58
N SER A 119 11.59 -7.31 -3.75
CA SER A 119 12.48 -7.83 -4.81
C SER A 119 13.91 -7.33 -4.74
N LEU A 120 14.15 -6.15 -4.16
CA LEU A 120 15.44 -5.49 -4.06
C LEU A 120 15.80 -5.15 -2.61
N GLU A 121 17.07 -5.39 -2.26
CA GLU A 121 17.66 -5.15 -0.94
C GLU A 121 17.80 -3.65 -0.70
N THR A 122 16.74 -2.99 -0.23
CA THR A 122 16.64 -1.52 -0.29
C THR A 122 17.21 -0.82 0.95
N ASP A 123 16.90 -1.33 2.14
CA ASP A 123 17.52 -0.83 3.38
C ASP A 123 18.82 -1.57 3.76
N TYR A 124 19.11 -2.71 3.11
CA TYR A 124 20.31 -3.52 3.36
C TYR A 124 21.57 -3.03 2.61
N GLY A 125 21.75 -1.71 2.57
CA GLY A 125 23.00 -1.05 2.22
C GLY A 125 22.91 -0.07 1.05
N PHE A 126 23.62 1.05 1.18
CA PHE A 126 23.68 2.11 0.15
C PHE A 126 24.50 1.68 -1.07
N SER A 127 23.87 0.90 -1.94
CA SER A 127 24.43 0.38 -3.20
C SER A 127 23.52 0.70 -4.39
N TYR A 128 24.12 0.95 -5.55
CA TYR A 128 23.43 1.04 -6.83
C TYR A 128 24.33 0.44 -7.93
N PRO A 129 23.89 -0.55 -8.71
CA PRO A 129 22.62 -1.28 -8.60
C PRO A 129 22.40 -1.89 -7.20
N GLN A 130 21.13 -2.01 -6.81
CA GLN A 130 20.72 -2.66 -5.57
C GLN A 130 20.66 -4.18 -5.82
N PRO A 131 21.16 -5.05 -4.93
CA PRO A 131 21.05 -6.49 -5.13
C PRO A 131 19.59 -6.96 -5.10
N ALA A 132 19.33 -8.14 -5.67
CA ALA A 132 18.03 -8.82 -5.55
C ALA A 132 17.94 -9.55 -4.20
N ASN A 133 16.77 -9.44 -3.56
CA ASN A 133 16.39 -10.30 -2.44
C ASN A 133 16.39 -11.77 -2.90
N ARG A 134 17.45 -12.52 -2.56
CA ARG A 134 17.77 -13.76 -3.28
C ARG A 134 16.67 -14.83 -3.27
N PRO A 135 15.98 -15.13 -2.16
CA PRO A 135 14.87 -16.08 -2.18
C PRO A 135 13.71 -15.69 -3.09
N VAL A 136 13.45 -14.39 -3.25
CA VAL A 136 12.40 -13.88 -4.14
C VAL A 136 12.84 -13.99 -5.60
N LEU A 137 14.10 -13.68 -5.90
CA LEU A 137 14.68 -13.87 -7.24
C LEU A 137 14.64 -15.35 -7.67
N GLU A 138 15.06 -16.27 -6.81
CA GLU A 138 15.11 -17.71 -7.13
C GLU A 138 13.71 -18.28 -7.45
N VAL A 139 12.66 -17.83 -6.73
CA VAL A 139 11.26 -18.21 -7.01
C VAL A 139 10.70 -17.50 -8.26
N ALA A 140 11.05 -16.24 -8.48
CA ALA A 140 10.65 -15.49 -9.68
C ALA A 140 11.25 -16.11 -10.95
N GLN A 141 12.54 -16.43 -10.92
CA GLN A 141 13.25 -17.08 -12.04
C GLN A 141 12.65 -18.45 -12.35
N TYR A 142 12.34 -19.27 -11.34
CA TYR A 142 11.61 -20.53 -11.56
C TYR A 142 10.28 -20.30 -12.31
N ALA A 143 9.47 -19.33 -11.88
CA ALA A 143 8.20 -19.04 -12.52
C ALA A 143 8.38 -18.54 -13.97
N GLN A 144 9.38 -17.69 -14.22
CA GLN A 144 9.71 -17.13 -15.54
C GLN A 144 10.22 -18.21 -16.51
N GLU A 145 11.09 -19.13 -16.05
CA GLU A 145 11.56 -20.29 -16.82
C GLU A 145 10.41 -21.20 -17.27
N HIS A 146 9.31 -21.24 -16.50
CA HIS A 146 8.10 -22.00 -16.82
C HIS A 146 7.02 -21.16 -17.53
N GLY A 147 7.36 -19.94 -17.99
CA GLY A 147 6.51 -19.12 -18.86
C GLY A 147 5.50 -18.21 -18.14
N VAL A 148 5.62 -18.04 -16.82
CA VAL A 148 4.79 -17.11 -16.04
C VAL A 148 5.30 -15.68 -16.23
N ALA A 149 4.39 -14.73 -16.48
CA ALA A 149 4.75 -13.32 -16.60
C ALA A 149 5.05 -12.70 -15.22
N LEU A 150 6.14 -11.93 -15.13
CA LEU A 150 6.53 -11.23 -13.90
C LEU A 150 6.18 -9.73 -14.01
N PHE A 151 5.32 -9.24 -13.12
CA PHE A 151 5.00 -7.81 -13.01
C PHE A 151 5.44 -7.22 -11.68
N PHE A 152 5.86 -5.95 -11.70
CA PHE A 152 6.25 -5.21 -10.50
C PHE A 152 5.26 -4.08 -10.21
N VAL A 153 4.75 -3.99 -8.98
CA VAL A 153 3.76 -2.98 -8.56
C VAL A 153 4.25 -2.26 -7.30
N THR A 154 4.87 -1.10 -7.49
CA THR A 154 5.67 -0.39 -6.47
C THR A 154 5.08 0.96 -6.08
N ALA A 155 5.44 1.45 -4.89
CA ALA A 155 5.16 2.82 -4.46
C ALA A 155 6.15 3.86 -5.05
N ARG A 156 7.24 3.43 -5.71
CA ARG A 156 8.26 4.31 -6.31
C ARG A 156 7.63 5.31 -7.30
N PRO A 157 8.08 6.58 -7.31
CA PRO A 157 7.56 7.60 -8.22
C PRO A 157 8.11 7.42 -9.64
N GLY A 158 7.29 7.63 -10.67
CA GLY A 158 7.68 7.38 -12.07
C GLY A 158 8.89 8.18 -12.59
N ILE A 159 9.34 9.22 -11.88
CA ILE A 159 10.61 9.91 -12.18
C ILE A 159 11.86 9.02 -12.03
N ILE A 160 11.75 7.85 -11.37
CA ILE A 160 12.82 6.84 -11.26
C ILE A 160 12.45 5.49 -11.91
N GLU A 161 11.51 5.48 -12.85
CA GLU A 161 11.05 4.28 -13.56
C GLU A 161 12.19 3.56 -14.31
N ALA A 162 12.80 4.21 -15.31
CA ALA A 162 13.88 3.60 -16.10
C ALA A 162 15.13 3.19 -15.28
N PRO A 163 15.59 3.95 -14.26
CA PRO A 163 16.59 3.47 -13.31
C PRO A 163 16.15 2.21 -12.53
N THR A 164 14.87 2.13 -12.13
CA THR A 164 14.33 0.96 -11.42
C THR A 164 14.23 -0.26 -12.34
N GLU A 165 13.74 -0.09 -13.57
CA GLU A 165 13.69 -1.15 -14.59
C GLU A 165 15.09 -1.69 -14.93
N TRP A 166 16.06 -0.79 -15.15
CA TRP A 166 17.46 -1.19 -15.37
C TRP A 166 18.04 -1.95 -14.18
N ASN A 167 17.71 -1.52 -12.95
CA ASN A 167 18.18 -2.17 -11.74
C ASN A 167 17.59 -3.58 -11.57
N LEU A 168 16.28 -3.75 -11.83
CA LEU A 168 15.62 -5.06 -11.82
C LEU A 168 16.23 -6.01 -12.87
N ALA A 169 16.47 -5.52 -14.09
CA ALA A 169 17.12 -6.30 -15.15
C ALA A 169 18.57 -6.66 -14.78
N HIS A 170 19.33 -5.74 -14.18
CA HIS A 170 20.69 -6.01 -13.68
C HIS A 170 20.69 -7.05 -12.55
N ALA A 171 19.69 -6.99 -11.67
CA ALA A 171 19.54 -7.89 -10.53
C ALA A 171 19.03 -9.30 -10.93
N GLY A 172 18.66 -9.52 -12.20
CA GLY A 172 18.36 -10.83 -12.78
C GLY A 172 16.88 -11.11 -13.08
N TYR A 173 16.01 -10.09 -13.08
CA TYR A 173 14.57 -10.23 -13.33
C TYR A 173 14.18 -9.86 -14.78
N GLU A 174 13.59 -10.81 -15.53
CA GLU A 174 12.99 -10.53 -16.85
C GLU A 174 11.56 -9.95 -16.72
N SER A 175 11.46 -8.64 -16.43
CA SER A 175 10.18 -7.95 -16.23
C SER A 175 9.25 -8.03 -17.46
N SER A 176 7.99 -8.41 -17.24
CA SER A 176 6.88 -8.27 -18.19
C SER A 176 6.15 -6.93 -18.08
N GLY A 177 6.46 -6.12 -17.06
CA GLY A 177 5.94 -4.76 -16.88
C GLY A 177 6.16 -4.21 -15.48
N LEU A 178 6.48 -2.92 -15.40
CA LEU A 178 6.69 -2.16 -14.17
C LEU A 178 5.58 -1.10 -14.01
N TYR A 179 4.91 -1.10 -12.86
CA TYR A 179 3.89 -0.12 -12.50
C TYR A 179 4.40 0.76 -11.34
N VAL A 180 4.76 1.99 -11.69
CA VAL A 180 5.24 3.06 -10.81
C VAL A 180 4.16 4.12 -10.59
N ARG A 181 4.19 4.82 -9.45
CA ARG A 181 3.22 5.89 -9.17
C ARG A 181 3.49 7.11 -10.04
N GLY A 182 2.57 7.39 -10.96
CA GLY A 182 2.55 8.64 -11.72
C GLY A 182 2.34 9.86 -10.82
N PHE A 183 2.63 11.06 -11.32
CA PHE A 183 2.57 12.29 -10.52
C PHE A 183 1.19 12.54 -9.87
N LEU A 184 0.10 12.11 -10.51
CA LEU A 184 -1.24 12.20 -9.93
C LEU A 184 -1.53 11.07 -8.93
N ASP A 185 -1.00 9.87 -9.16
CA ASP A 185 -1.16 8.71 -8.29
C ASP A 185 -0.43 8.87 -6.96
N LEU A 186 0.55 9.78 -6.86
CA LEU A 186 1.18 10.20 -5.60
C LEU A 186 0.18 10.76 -4.58
N PHE A 187 -1.00 11.23 -5.02
CA PHE A 187 -2.07 11.74 -4.16
C PHE A 187 -3.15 10.68 -3.82
N LYS A 188 -3.11 9.50 -4.43
CA LYS A 188 -3.96 8.35 -4.06
C LYS A 188 -3.46 7.67 -2.77
N ASP A 189 -4.29 6.80 -2.21
CA ASP A 189 -3.82 5.79 -1.27
C ASP A 189 -2.92 4.74 -1.97
N VAL A 190 -1.97 4.15 -1.24
CA VAL A 190 -1.02 3.17 -1.80
C VAL A 190 -1.69 1.83 -2.04
N ALA A 191 -2.51 1.34 -1.11
CA ALA A 191 -3.23 0.07 -1.28
C ALA A 191 -4.27 0.17 -2.40
N GLU A 192 -4.97 1.30 -2.50
CA GLU A 192 -5.88 1.60 -3.61
C GLU A 192 -5.13 1.53 -4.96
N TYR A 193 -4.05 2.31 -5.11
CA TYR A 193 -3.22 2.30 -6.33
C TYR A 193 -2.72 0.90 -6.70
N LYS A 194 -2.12 0.15 -5.74
CA LYS A 194 -1.59 -1.19 -5.99
C LYS A 194 -2.70 -2.19 -6.38
N THR A 195 -3.90 -2.03 -5.82
CA THR A 195 -5.09 -2.82 -6.18
C THR A 195 -5.54 -2.52 -7.61
N GLU A 196 -5.60 -1.24 -8.01
CA GLU A 196 -5.89 -0.85 -9.40
C GLU A 196 -4.91 -1.50 -10.39
N GLN A 197 -3.61 -1.54 -10.08
CA GLN A 197 -2.61 -2.10 -11.01
C GLN A 197 -2.76 -3.62 -11.19
N ARG A 198 -3.10 -4.36 -10.12
CA ARG A 198 -3.38 -5.80 -10.24
C ARG A 198 -4.67 -6.07 -11.01
N ALA A 199 -5.71 -5.27 -10.80
CA ALA A 199 -6.91 -5.32 -11.64
C ALA A 199 -6.62 -4.99 -13.12
N GLU A 200 -5.68 -4.07 -13.40
CA GLU A 200 -5.23 -3.79 -14.77
C GLU A 200 -4.47 -4.99 -15.39
N ILE A 201 -3.62 -5.68 -14.62
CA ILE A 201 -2.94 -6.91 -15.05
C ILE A 201 -3.96 -8.01 -15.39
N GLU A 202 -4.97 -8.22 -14.55
CA GLU A 202 -6.07 -9.15 -14.86
C GLU A 202 -6.85 -8.73 -16.12
N SER A 203 -7.10 -7.42 -16.31
CA SER A 203 -7.77 -6.92 -17.51
C SER A 203 -6.99 -7.17 -18.81
N LYS A 204 -5.66 -7.35 -18.73
CA LYS A 204 -4.78 -7.78 -19.83
C LYS A 204 -4.83 -9.30 -20.07
N GLY A 205 -5.78 -10.01 -19.44
CA GLY A 205 -6.05 -11.43 -19.59
C GLY A 205 -5.03 -12.32 -18.88
N TYR A 206 -4.48 -11.88 -17.74
CA TYR A 206 -3.60 -12.68 -16.90
C TYR A 206 -4.33 -13.21 -15.66
N THR A 207 -4.03 -14.44 -15.25
CA THR A 207 -4.38 -14.95 -13.92
C THR A 207 -3.20 -14.69 -12.97
N ILE A 208 -3.38 -13.85 -11.95
CA ILE A 208 -2.33 -13.59 -10.96
C ILE A 208 -2.31 -14.75 -9.96
N ILE A 209 -1.41 -15.72 -10.16
CA ILE A 209 -1.32 -16.92 -9.31
C ILE A 209 -0.66 -16.62 -7.97
N ALA A 210 0.29 -15.67 -7.92
CA ALA A 210 0.83 -15.17 -6.66
C ALA A 210 1.07 -13.66 -6.66
N ASN A 211 0.84 -13.04 -5.51
CA ASN A 211 1.21 -11.66 -5.22
C ASN A 211 2.09 -11.66 -3.95
N ILE A 212 3.31 -11.14 -4.05
CA ILE A 212 4.35 -11.23 -3.02
C ILE A 212 4.77 -9.81 -2.63
N GLY A 213 4.75 -9.52 -1.33
CA GLY A 213 5.03 -8.19 -0.80
C GLY A 213 5.40 -8.21 0.68
N ASN A 214 6.14 -7.19 1.10
CA ASN A 214 6.59 -6.94 2.47
C ASN A 214 5.57 -6.11 3.26
N SER A 215 4.73 -5.30 2.61
CA SER A 215 3.76 -4.43 3.29
C SER A 215 2.32 -4.96 3.18
N ALA A 216 1.47 -4.56 4.12
CA ALA A 216 0.03 -4.83 4.06
C ALA A 216 -0.62 -4.20 2.81
N THR A 217 -0.10 -3.07 2.32
CA THR A 217 -0.61 -2.36 1.12
C THR A 217 -0.49 -3.17 -0.16
N ASP A 218 0.44 -4.12 -0.19
CA ASP A 218 0.79 -4.87 -1.39
C ASP A 218 -0.21 -6.00 -1.61
N LEU A 219 -0.72 -6.56 -0.52
CA LEU A 219 -1.55 -7.77 -0.49
C LEU A 219 -3.03 -7.47 -0.28
N SER A 220 -3.36 -6.30 0.27
CA SER A 220 -4.74 -5.82 0.41
C SER A 220 -5.42 -5.58 -0.94
N GLY A 221 -6.73 -5.81 -1.02
CA GLY A 221 -7.56 -5.53 -2.20
C GLY A 221 -7.80 -6.73 -3.13
N GLY A 222 -7.13 -7.87 -2.92
CA GLY A 222 -7.34 -9.07 -3.75
C GLY A 222 -6.59 -8.99 -5.09
N HIS A 223 -7.21 -9.45 -6.17
CA HIS A 223 -6.58 -9.59 -7.51
C HIS A 223 -5.29 -10.44 -7.46
N ALA A 224 -5.39 -11.61 -6.82
CA ALA A 224 -4.43 -12.70 -6.79
C ALA A 224 -5.10 -13.96 -6.23
N GLU A 225 -4.73 -15.15 -6.70
CA GLU A 225 -5.19 -16.43 -6.12
C GLU A 225 -4.62 -16.64 -4.72
N LYS A 226 -3.35 -16.26 -4.52
CA LYS A 226 -2.64 -16.40 -3.24
C LYS A 226 -1.72 -15.21 -2.99
N THR A 227 -1.59 -14.84 -1.73
CA THR A 227 -0.70 -13.78 -1.26
C THR A 227 0.39 -14.34 -0.35
N PHE A 228 1.60 -13.80 -0.46
CA PHE A 228 2.74 -14.16 0.39
C PHE A 228 3.33 -12.91 1.03
N LYS A 229 3.26 -12.84 2.37
CA LYS A 229 3.75 -11.73 3.17
C LYS A 229 5.20 -11.98 3.60
N LEU A 230 6.12 -11.17 3.10
CA LEU A 230 7.50 -11.10 3.57
C LEU A 230 7.57 -10.35 4.93
N PRO A 231 8.64 -10.54 5.72
CA PRO A 231 8.84 -9.81 6.96
C PRO A 231 9.09 -8.31 6.71
N ASP A 232 8.37 -7.48 7.47
CA ASP A 232 8.53 -6.02 7.60
C ASP A 232 8.99 -5.58 8.99
N TYR A 233 9.02 -6.50 9.96
CA TYR A 233 9.40 -6.27 11.35
C TYR A 233 8.69 -5.07 12.00
N ASP A 234 7.35 -5.15 12.03
CA ASP A 234 6.45 -4.09 12.53
C ASP A 234 6.54 -2.75 11.76
N GLY A 235 6.96 -2.81 10.49
CA GLY A 235 6.99 -1.68 9.56
C GLY A 235 8.36 -1.03 9.38
N GLN A 236 9.43 -1.64 9.89
CA GLN A 236 10.82 -1.17 9.74
C GLN A 236 11.35 -1.29 8.30
N LEU A 237 10.76 -2.15 7.47
CA LEU A 237 11.17 -2.38 6.07
C LEU A 237 10.03 -2.09 5.07
N SER A 238 8.98 -1.33 5.44
CA SER A 238 7.76 -1.10 4.63
C SER A 238 7.79 0.11 3.70
#